data_AF-A0A847J6F2-F1
#
_entry.id   AF-A0A847J6F2-F1
#
_cell.length_a   1.000
_cell.length_b   1.000
_cell.length_c   1.000
_cell.angle_alpha   90.00
_cell.angle_beta   90.00
_cell.angle_gamma   90.00
#
_symmetry.space_group_name_H-M   'P 1'
#
loop_
_entity.id
_entity.type
_entity.pdbx_description
1 polymer ?
#
loop_
_entity_poly.entity_id
_entity_poly.type
_entity_poly.pdbx_seq_one_letter_code
_entity_poly.pdbx_strand_id
1 'polypeptide(L)'
;MRPRRPVASAESTPVTPDEALTAFSPTLGRSGVALAVSGGADSLSLLHLWADARALAPNLPRAVVLTVDHRLRPEAAAEAAFVAEVAADRGLAHRTLAWVGAKPTANLQAEARAARRLLLVEAAADLGLDTLLLAHHADDQAETFLSRLARGSGVVGLAAMAK
;
A
#
# COMPACT_ATOMS: atom_id res chain seq x y z
N MET A 1 2.72 37.92 21.46
CA MET A 1 2.17 36.58 21.73
C MET A 1 0.94 36.39 20.84
N ARG A 2 1.08 35.76 19.66
CA ARG A 2 -0.05 35.51 18.74
C ARG A 2 -0.71 34.18 19.14
N PRO A 3 -2.04 34.10 19.26
CA PRO A 3 -2.70 32.84 19.60
C PRO A 3 -2.54 31.85 18.45
N ARG A 4 -2.14 30.62 18.78
CA ARG A 4 -2.13 29.49 17.85
C ARG A 4 -3.58 29.18 17.46
N ARG A 5 -3.88 29.25 16.16
CA ARG A 5 -5.11 28.70 15.58
C ARG A 5 -5.18 27.20 15.89
N PRO A 6 -6.32 26.66 16.36
CA PRO A 6 -6.48 25.21 16.44
C PRO A 6 -6.46 24.65 15.02
N VAL A 7 -5.58 23.67 14.78
CA VAL A 7 -5.64 22.83 13.58
C VAL A 7 -6.85 21.93 13.77
N ALA A 8 -7.92 22.18 13.03
CA ALA A 8 -9.05 21.27 12.95
C ALA A 8 -8.54 19.92 12.41
N SER A 9 -8.65 18.87 13.23
CA SER A 9 -8.53 17.49 12.78
C SER A 9 -9.60 17.25 11.71
N ALA A 10 -9.17 16.93 10.48
CA ALA A 10 -10.08 16.50 9.45
C ALA A 10 -10.72 15.18 9.89
N GLU A 11 -11.97 15.24 10.32
CA GLU A 11 -12.80 14.05 10.53
C GLU A 11 -13.01 13.40 9.15
N SER A 12 -12.24 12.36 8.84
CA SER A 12 -12.49 11.54 7.66
C SER A 12 -13.62 10.57 7.99
N THR A 13 -14.76 10.73 7.34
CA THR A 13 -15.87 9.77 7.43
C THR A 13 -15.37 8.36 7.04
N PRO A 14 -15.75 7.30 7.77
CA PRO A 14 -15.41 5.93 7.39
C PRO A 14 -15.94 5.61 5.98
N VAL A 15 -15.13 4.92 5.17
CA VAL A 15 -15.56 4.41 3.87
C VAL A 15 -16.68 3.41 4.10
N THR A 16 -17.81 3.63 3.42
CA THR A 16 -18.96 2.73 3.50
C THR A 16 -18.73 1.45 2.69
N PRO A 17 -19.42 0.33 3.00
CA PRO A 17 -19.27 -0.89 2.22
C PRO A 17 -19.61 -0.72 0.73
N ASP A 18 -20.60 0.10 0.39
CA ASP A 18 -20.99 0.37 -1.00
C ASP A 18 -19.91 1.16 -1.77
N GLU A 19 -19.25 2.12 -1.10
CA GLU A 19 -18.12 2.85 -1.67
C GLU A 19 -16.92 1.92 -1.89
N ALA A 20 -16.64 1.02 -0.95
CA ALA A 20 -15.59 0.01 -1.09
C ALA A 20 -15.88 -0.95 -2.27
N LEU A 21 -17.11 -1.44 -2.37
CA LEU A 21 -17.53 -2.30 -3.49
C LEU A 21 -17.41 -1.60 -4.84
N THR A 22 -17.83 -0.33 -4.91
CA THR A 22 -17.68 0.48 -6.12
C THR A 22 -16.20 0.63 -6.49
N ALA A 23 -15.34 0.91 -5.51
CA ALA A 23 -13.90 1.02 -5.72
C ALA A 23 -13.25 -0.29 -6.20
N PHE A 24 -13.75 -1.45 -5.76
CA PHE A 24 -13.24 -2.76 -6.16
C PHE A 24 -13.89 -3.33 -7.42
N SER A 25 -14.94 -2.69 -7.96
CA SER A 25 -15.62 -3.15 -9.17
C SER A 25 -14.71 -3.41 -10.39
N PRO A 26 -13.58 -2.68 -10.63
CA PRO A 26 -12.66 -2.98 -11.73
C PRO A 26 -11.95 -4.34 -11.60
N THR A 27 -12.01 -4.96 -10.42
CA THR A 27 -11.45 -6.30 -10.15
C THR A 27 -12.42 -7.43 -10.46
N LEU A 28 -13.68 -7.13 -10.78
CA LEU A 28 -14.66 -8.16 -11.13
C LEU A 28 -14.25 -8.90 -12.41
N GLY A 29 -14.39 -10.23 -12.40
CA GLY A 29 -14.01 -11.10 -13.52
C GLY A 29 -12.50 -11.33 -13.67
N ARG A 30 -11.67 -10.80 -12.76
CA ARG A 30 -10.24 -11.05 -12.69
C ARG A 30 -9.91 -12.42 -12.11
N SER A 31 -8.75 -12.97 -12.47
CA SER A 31 -8.31 -14.28 -11.99
C SER A 31 -7.92 -14.27 -10.51
N GLY A 32 -7.50 -13.13 -9.97
CA GLY A 32 -7.16 -12.95 -8.57
C GLY A 32 -6.49 -11.62 -8.29
N VAL A 33 -6.50 -11.21 -7.02
CA VAL A 33 -5.96 -9.92 -6.58
C VAL A 33 -4.84 -10.10 -5.57
N ALA A 34 -3.72 -9.42 -5.78
CA ALA A 34 -2.67 -9.22 -4.79
C ALA A 34 -2.92 -7.92 -4.03
N LEU A 35 -2.98 -7.96 -2.70
CA LEU A 35 -3.08 -6.78 -1.83
C LEU A 35 -1.69 -6.48 -1.25
N ALA A 36 -1.05 -5.38 -1.64
CA ALA A 36 0.24 -5.03 -1.05
C ALA A 36 0.05 -4.31 0.30
N VAL A 37 0.40 -5.00 1.38
CA VAL A 37 0.18 -4.52 2.75
C VAL A 37 1.49 -4.42 3.50
N SER A 38 1.85 -3.21 3.94
CA SER A 38 3.10 -2.95 4.67
C SER A 38 2.93 -2.90 6.19
N GLY A 39 1.70 -2.99 6.70
CA GLY A 39 1.38 -2.83 8.12
C GLY A 39 1.12 -1.38 8.55
N GLY A 40 1.23 -0.42 7.62
CA GLY A 40 0.79 0.96 7.85
C GLY A 40 -0.74 1.08 7.75
N ALA A 41 -1.30 2.10 8.39
CA ALA A 41 -2.75 2.33 8.49
C ALA A 41 -3.48 2.25 7.14
N ASP A 42 -2.99 2.95 6.10
CA ASP A 42 -3.62 2.94 4.78
C ASP A 42 -3.69 1.52 4.18
N SER A 43 -2.60 0.77 4.31
CA SER A 43 -2.48 -0.57 3.74
C SER A 43 -3.28 -1.62 4.53
N LEU A 44 -3.40 -1.44 5.84
CA LEU A 44 -4.29 -2.26 6.67
C LEU A 44 -5.77 -1.92 6.37
N SER A 45 -6.09 -0.65 6.16
CA SER A 45 -7.44 -0.24 5.73
C SER A 45 -7.82 -0.91 4.41
N LEU A 46 -6.91 -0.95 3.42
CA LEU A 46 -7.15 -1.71 2.17
C LEU A 46 -7.46 -3.19 2.43
N LEU A 47 -6.69 -3.84 3.32
CA LEU A 47 -6.94 -5.24 3.71
C LEU A 47 -8.33 -5.41 4.33
N HIS A 48 -8.68 -4.57 5.30
CA HIS A 48 -9.96 -4.65 6.00
C HIS A 48 -11.14 -4.41 5.06
N LEU A 49 -11.08 -3.33 4.26
CA LEU A 49 -12.11 -2.97 3.28
C LEU A 49 -12.30 -4.07 2.25
N TRP A 50 -11.21 -4.68 1.75
CA TRP A 50 -11.32 -5.80 0.83
C TRP A 50 -12.03 -7.01 1.48
N ALA A 51 -11.67 -7.35 2.71
CA ALA A 51 -12.30 -8.44 3.45
C ALA A 51 -13.80 -8.20 3.69
N ASP A 52 -14.17 -6.98 4.10
CA ASP A 52 -15.58 -6.59 4.30
C ASP A 52 -16.36 -6.63 2.98
N ALA A 53 -15.79 -6.07 1.92
CA ALA A 53 -16.41 -6.06 0.60
C ALA A 53 -16.65 -7.49 0.08
N ARG A 54 -15.68 -8.40 0.24
CA ARG A 54 -15.81 -9.79 -0.20
C ARG A 54 -16.84 -10.57 0.61
N ALA A 55 -17.06 -10.23 1.88
CA ALA A 55 -18.12 -10.83 2.69
C ALA A 55 -19.52 -10.44 2.17
N LEU A 56 -19.68 -9.25 1.60
CA LEU A 56 -20.93 -8.75 1.04
C LEU A 56 -21.13 -9.13 -0.44
N ALA A 57 -20.03 -9.26 -1.18
CA ALA A 57 -20.03 -9.53 -2.62
C ALA A 57 -19.13 -10.75 -2.94
N PRO A 58 -19.68 -11.99 -2.88
CA PRO A 58 -18.94 -13.22 -3.13
C PRO A 58 -18.39 -13.36 -4.56
N ASN A 59 -18.82 -12.51 -5.49
CA ASN A 59 -18.32 -12.43 -6.86
C ASN A 59 -17.01 -11.65 -6.99
N LEU A 60 -16.54 -10.97 -5.92
CA LEU A 60 -15.18 -10.46 -5.89
C LEU A 60 -14.18 -11.62 -5.98
N PRO A 61 -13.07 -11.44 -6.73
CA PRO A 61 -12.10 -12.51 -6.94
C PRO A 61 -11.40 -12.92 -5.65
N ARG A 62 -10.73 -14.07 -5.68
CA ARG A 62 -9.82 -14.45 -4.58
C ARG A 62 -8.74 -13.40 -4.40
N ALA A 63 -8.28 -13.21 -3.17
CA ALA A 63 -7.17 -12.30 -2.89
C ALA A 63 -6.11 -12.93 -1.99
N VAL A 64 -4.87 -12.49 -2.20
CA VAL A 64 -3.70 -12.83 -1.37
C VAL A 64 -3.04 -11.54 -0.91
N VAL A 65 -2.78 -11.44 0.39
CA VAL A 65 -2.03 -10.33 0.99
C VAL A 65 -0.54 -10.58 0.81
N LEU A 66 0.17 -9.60 0.26
CA LEU A 66 1.61 -9.63 0.06
C LEU A 66 2.28 -8.53 0.90
N THR A 67 3.25 -8.93 1.72
CA THR A 67 4.04 -8.00 2.54
C THR A 67 5.50 -8.13 2.20
N VAL A 68 6.18 -7.01 1.93
CA VAL A 68 7.63 -7.00 1.68
C VAL A 68 8.37 -6.74 2.98
N ASP A 69 9.17 -7.70 3.41
CA ASP A 69 10.20 -7.55 4.44
C ASP A 69 11.50 -7.07 3.78
N HIS A 70 11.80 -5.77 3.91
CA HIS A 70 13.00 -5.17 3.34
C HIS A 70 14.29 -5.56 4.08
N ARG A 71 14.19 -6.10 5.31
CA ARG A 71 15.32 -6.46 6.18
C ARG A 71 16.31 -5.31 6.42
N LEU A 72 15.79 -4.08 6.45
CA LEU A 72 16.59 -2.88 6.75
C LEU A 72 16.72 -2.61 8.24
N ARG A 73 15.82 -3.20 9.04
CA ARG A 73 15.75 -3.04 10.49
C ARG A 73 15.28 -4.33 11.14
N PRO A 74 15.63 -4.60 12.40
CA PRO A 74 15.27 -5.85 13.09
C PRO A 74 13.75 -6.03 13.26
N GLU A 75 12.98 -4.93 13.33
CA GLU A 75 11.53 -4.98 13.54
C GLU A 75 10.75 -5.40 12.28
N ALA A 76 11.36 -5.35 11.10
CA ALA A 76 10.67 -5.58 9.82
C ALA A 76 10.03 -6.97 9.75
N ALA A 77 10.68 -7.99 10.32
CA ALA A 77 10.15 -9.35 10.38
C ALA A 77 8.89 -9.43 11.28
N ALA A 78 8.89 -8.74 12.42
CA ALA A 78 7.76 -8.71 13.34
C ALA A 78 6.56 -7.97 12.72
N GLU A 79 6.80 -6.90 11.98
CA GLU A 79 5.74 -6.17 11.26
C GLU A 79 5.12 -7.02 10.15
N ALA A 80 5.92 -7.79 9.42
CA ALA A 80 5.41 -8.72 8.42
C ALA A 80 4.58 -9.86 9.05
N ALA A 81 5.00 -10.36 10.23
CA ALA A 81 4.26 -11.36 11.00
C ALA A 81 2.92 -10.80 11.49
N PHE A 82 2.90 -9.57 12.01
CA PHE A 82 1.66 -8.89 12.40
C PHE A 82 0.67 -8.77 11.23
N VAL A 83 1.13 -8.43 10.02
CA VAL A 83 0.25 -8.39 8.85
C VAL A 83 -0.29 -9.78 8.49
N ALA A 84 0.52 -10.83 8.66
CA ALA A 84 0.07 -12.21 8.45
C ALA A 84 -1.06 -12.60 9.42
N GLU A 85 -0.94 -12.22 10.69
CA GLU A 85 -1.98 -12.42 11.71
C GLU A 85 -3.26 -11.69 11.33
N VAL A 86 -3.18 -10.39 11.00
CA VAL A 86 -4.35 -9.60 10.58
C VAL A 86 -5.01 -10.19 9.32
N ALA A 87 -4.23 -10.67 8.36
CA ALA A 87 -4.78 -11.32 7.16
C ALA A 87 -5.52 -12.62 7.52
N ALA A 88 -4.93 -13.46 8.39
CA ALA A 88 -5.54 -14.70 8.84
C ALA A 88 -6.86 -14.46 9.58
N ASP A 89 -6.91 -13.48 10.49
CA ASP A 89 -8.12 -13.10 11.23
C ASP A 89 -9.25 -12.64 10.32
N ARG A 90 -8.91 -12.14 9.12
CA ARG A 90 -9.85 -11.69 8.10
C ARG A 90 -10.11 -12.73 7.01
N GLY A 91 -9.63 -13.96 7.17
CA GLY A 91 -9.81 -15.05 6.22
C GLY A 91 -9.13 -14.80 4.87
N LEU A 92 -7.98 -14.13 4.87
CA LEU A 92 -7.17 -13.85 3.69
C LEU A 92 -5.88 -14.66 3.74
N ALA A 93 -5.50 -15.26 2.60
CA ALA A 93 -4.18 -15.86 2.46
C ALA A 93 -3.10 -14.76 2.49
N HIS A 94 -1.93 -15.08 3.04
CA HIS A 94 -0.81 -14.15 3.18
C HIS A 94 0.50 -14.75 2.69
N ARG A 95 1.39 -13.92 2.13
CA ARG A 95 2.77 -14.28 1.81
C ARG A 95 3.73 -13.12 2.12
N THR A 96 4.73 -13.39 2.96
CA THR A 96 5.88 -12.51 3.16
C THR A 96 6.90 -12.67 2.04
N LEU A 97 7.37 -11.55 1.50
CA LEU A 97 8.37 -11.47 0.44
C LEU A 97 9.63 -10.82 1.01
N ALA A 98 10.74 -11.53 1.00
CA ALA A 98 11.99 -11.00 1.56
C ALA A 98 12.83 -10.30 0.48
N TRP A 99 13.25 -9.07 0.75
CA TRP A 99 14.33 -8.47 -0.03
C TRP A 99 15.66 -9.07 0.44
N VAL A 100 16.22 -9.97 -0.38
CA VAL A 100 17.50 -10.64 -0.12
C VAL A 100 18.66 -9.91 -0.80
N GLY A 101 19.89 -10.22 -0.40
CA GLY A 101 21.11 -9.63 -0.97
C GLY A 101 21.58 -8.33 -0.32
N ALA A 102 22.74 -7.85 -0.77
CA ALA A 102 23.38 -6.65 -0.26
C ALA A 102 22.51 -5.41 -0.42
N LYS A 103 22.47 -4.56 0.61
CA LYS A 103 21.71 -3.30 0.58
C LYS A 103 22.59 -2.17 0.05
N PRO A 104 22.08 -1.35 -0.88
CA PRO A 104 22.86 -0.26 -1.43
C PRO A 104 23.12 0.80 -0.34
N THR A 105 24.32 1.35 -0.34
CA THR A 105 24.74 2.38 0.63
C THR A 105 24.25 3.77 0.24
N ALA A 106 23.96 4.00 -1.04
CA ALA A 106 23.35 5.22 -1.57
C ALA A 106 21.96 4.93 -2.14
N ASN A 107 21.07 5.92 -2.14
CA ASN A 107 19.71 5.82 -2.70
C ASN A 107 18.86 4.68 -2.11
N LEU A 108 19.14 4.26 -0.87
CA LEU A 108 18.50 3.09 -0.22
C LEU A 108 16.97 3.10 -0.33
N GLN A 109 16.33 4.26 -0.15
CA GLN A 109 14.88 4.39 -0.24
C GLN A 109 14.35 4.11 -1.66
N ALA A 110 14.99 4.68 -2.69
CA ALA A 110 14.60 4.46 -4.08
C ALA A 110 14.78 2.98 -4.47
N GLU A 111 15.88 2.38 -4.04
CA GLU A 111 16.20 0.97 -4.27
C GLU A 111 15.24 0.04 -3.53
N ALA A 112 14.89 0.34 -2.27
CA ALA A 112 13.87 -0.39 -1.53
C ALA A 112 12.49 -0.33 -2.20
N ARG A 113 12.18 0.80 -2.84
CA ARG A 113 10.94 0.99 -3.61
C ARG A 113 10.94 0.18 -4.90
N ALA A 114 12.07 0.16 -5.62
CA ALA A 114 12.26 -0.67 -6.81
C ALA A 114 12.15 -2.16 -6.45
N ALA A 115 12.86 -2.60 -5.41
CA ALA A 115 12.81 -3.97 -4.90
C ALA A 115 11.39 -4.37 -4.50
N ARG A 116 10.66 -3.49 -3.78
CA ARG A 116 9.25 -3.74 -3.42
C ARG A 116 8.38 -4.01 -4.64
N ARG A 117 8.46 -3.16 -5.67
CA ARG A 117 7.64 -3.32 -6.89
C ARG A 117 7.96 -4.63 -7.60
N LEU A 118 9.23 -4.96 -7.76
CA LEU A 118 9.66 -6.20 -8.40
C LEU A 118 9.15 -7.43 -7.64
N LEU A 119 9.39 -7.49 -6.33
CA LEU A 119 8.93 -8.61 -5.50
C LEU A 119 7.40 -8.80 -5.56
N LEU A 120 6.64 -7.70 -5.52
CA LEU A 120 5.17 -7.76 -5.59
C LEU A 120 4.69 -8.28 -6.95
N VAL A 121 5.27 -7.79 -8.05
CA VAL A 121 4.90 -8.19 -9.41
C VAL A 121 5.25 -9.66 -9.66
N GLU A 122 6.45 -10.08 -9.27
CA GLU A 122 6.90 -11.47 -9.39
C GLU A 122 6.00 -12.41 -8.57
N ALA A 123 5.74 -12.08 -7.31
CA ALA A 123 4.88 -12.90 -6.47
C ALA A 123 3.43 -12.97 -6.96
N ALA A 124 2.88 -11.87 -7.51
CA ALA A 124 1.56 -11.87 -8.12
C ALA A 124 1.52 -12.80 -9.34
N ALA A 125 2.52 -12.72 -10.21
CA ALA A 125 2.65 -13.59 -11.38
C ALA A 125 2.77 -15.07 -10.98
N ASP A 126 3.63 -15.40 -10.01
CA ASP A 126 3.81 -16.76 -9.48
C ASP A 126 2.51 -17.36 -8.92
N LEU A 127 1.65 -16.52 -8.33
CA LEU A 127 0.37 -16.92 -7.74
C LEU A 127 -0.80 -16.88 -8.74
N GLY A 128 -0.53 -16.55 -10.01
CA GLY A 128 -1.54 -16.38 -11.05
C GLY A 128 -2.57 -15.31 -10.68
N LEU A 129 -2.12 -14.19 -10.12
CA LEU A 129 -2.90 -13.01 -9.78
C LEU A 129 -2.62 -11.94 -10.84
N ASP A 130 -3.65 -11.50 -11.55
CA ASP A 130 -3.52 -10.54 -12.66
C ASP A 130 -3.74 -9.07 -12.24
N THR A 131 -4.02 -8.84 -10.96
CA THR A 131 -4.36 -7.53 -10.42
C THR A 131 -3.58 -7.29 -9.13
N LEU A 132 -2.92 -6.13 -9.01
CA LEU A 132 -2.20 -5.69 -7.82
C LEU A 132 -2.83 -4.40 -7.28
N LEU A 133 -3.31 -4.43 -6.03
CA LEU A 133 -3.84 -3.26 -5.33
C LEU A 133 -2.81 -2.75 -4.31
N LEU A 134 -2.63 -1.43 -4.31
CA LEU A 134 -1.76 -0.70 -3.40
C LEU A 134 -2.59 0.35 -2.65
N ALA A 135 -2.32 0.57 -1.37
CA ALA A 135 -2.88 1.68 -0.62
C ALA A 135 -1.87 2.85 -0.63
N HIS A 136 -2.16 3.96 -1.30
CA HIS A 136 -1.22 5.07 -1.42
C HIS A 136 -1.80 6.45 -1.09
N HIS A 137 -1.00 7.21 -0.34
CA HIS A 137 -0.82 8.66 -0.48
C HIS A 137 0.58 9.19 -0.04
N ALA A 138 1.30 8.51 0.85
CA ALA A 138 2.58 9.04 1.37
C ALA A 138 3.79 8.82 0.43
N ASP A 139 3.81 7.70 -0.30
CA ASP A 139 4.94 7.34 -1.14
C ASP A 139 4.93 8.08 -2.51
N ASP A 140 3.77 8.29 -3.12
CA ASP A 140 3.69 8.95 -4.43
C ASP A 140 3.99 10.47 -4.39
N GLN A 141 3.79 11.11 -3.22
CA GLN A 141 4.04 12.55 -3.02
C GLN A 141 5.53 12.89 -2.88
N ALA A 142 6.31 12.05 -2.18
CA ALA A 142 7.75 12.25 -2.05
C ALA A 142 8.50 12.01 -3.37
N GLU A 143 8.05 11.05 -4.17
CA GLU A 143 8.66 10.74 -5.47
C GLU A 143 8.42 11.85 -6.51
N THR A 144 7.21 12.43 -6.53
CA THR A 144 6.91 13.60 -7.36
C THR A 144 7.67 14.85 -6.88
N PHE A 145 7.76 15.07 -5.57
CA PHE A 145 8.47 16.20 -4.96
C PHE A 145 9.98 16.14 -5.22
N LEU A 146 10.64 15.00 -4.96
CA LEU A 146 12.09 14.83 -5.11
C LEU A 146 12.52 14.81 -6.59
N SER A 147 11.71 14.25 -7.49
CA SER A 147 11.96 14.28 -8.94
C SER A 147 11.84 15.68 -9.55
N ARG A 148 11.08 16.59 -8.90
CA ARG A 148 10.99 18.01 -9.27
C ARG A 148 12.12 18.85 -8.64
N LEU A 149 12.47 18.56 -7.39
CA LEU A 149 13.55 19.25 -6.67
C LEU A 149 14.93 19.01 -7.32
N ALA A 150 15.17 17.80 -7.83
CA ALA A 150 16.38 17.45 -8.58
C ALA A 150 16.50 18.11 -9.96
N ARG A 151 15.43 18.73 -10.49
CA ARG A 151 15.40 19.39 -11.81
C ARG A 151 15.32 20.93 -11.74
N GLY A 152 15.46 21.53 -10.56
CA GLY A 152 15.62 22.98 -10.40
C GLY A 152 14.36 23.83 -10.67
N SER A 153 13.16 23.33 -10.41
CA SER A 153 11.93 24.11 -10.57
C SER A 153 11.60 24.96 -9.33
N GLY A 154 11.50 26.27 -9.53
CA GLY A 154 11.20 27.26 -8.47
C GLY A 154 9.80 27.15 -7.87
N VAL A 155 9.50 28.08 -6.96
CA VAL A 155 8.41 28.07 -5.95
C VAL A 155 6.99 27.85 -6.49
N VAL A 156 6.76 27.95 -7.80
CA VAL A 156 5.47 27.70 -8.47
C VAL A 156 5.25 26.22 -8.81
N GLY A 157 6.32 25.40 -8.86
CA GLY A 157 6.24 23.94 -9.08
C GLY A 157 5.91 23.11 -7.82
N LEU A 158 5.80 23.78 -6.66
CA LEU A 158 5.51 23.22 -5.34
C LEU A 158 4.01 23.11 -5.03
N ALA A 159 3.13 23.66 -5.88
CA ALA A 159 1.70 23.47 -5.73
C ALA A 159 1.31 22.07 -6.24
N ALA A 160 1.04 21.17 -5.30
CA ALA A 160 0.37 19.89 -5.54
C ALA A 160 -0.94 20.13 -6.33
N MET A 161 -1.28 19.17 -7.21
CA MET A 161 -2.41 19.29 -8.13
C MET A 161 -3.69 19.68 -7.40
N ALA A 162 -4.37 20.69 -7.95
CA ALA A 162 -5.68 21.13 -7.52
C ALA A 162 -6.76 20.22 -8.14
N LYS A 163 -7.59 19.68 -7.25
CA LYS A 163 -8.88 18.98 -7.42
C LYS A 163 -8.96 17.83 -8.43
#